data_AF-A0AAU1HM17-F1
#
_entry.id   AF-A0AAU1HM17-F1
#
_cell.length_a   1.000
_cell.length_b   1.000
_cell.length_c   1.000
_cell.angle_alpha   90.00
_cell.angle_beta   90.00
_cell.angle_gamma   90.00
#
_symmetry.space_group_name_H-M   'P 1'
#
loop_
_entity.id
_entity.type
_entity.pdbx_description
1 polymer ?
#
loop_
_entity_poly.entity_id
_entity_poly.type
_entity_poly.pdbx_seq_one_letter_code
_entity_poly.pdbx_strand_id
1 'polypeptide(L)'
;MDDSTFPLELVQAQREWNAAYEELARPRARRSTELRRTLLRLSVWIRWHPYWATSGAGPAARVRLREAARTRTGRQDVRSA
;
A
#
# COMPACT_ATOMS: atom_id res chain seq x y z
N MET A 1 12.10 -21.03 -6.92
CA MET A 1 12.48 -19.81 -6.17
C MET A 1 11.18 -19.23 -5.67
N ASP A 2 10.99 -19.23 -4.35
CA ASP A 2 9.70 -18.96 -3.71
C ASP A 2 9.04 -17.68 -4.25
N ASP A 3 7.87 -17.85 -4.86
CA ASP A 3 6.87 -16.81 -5.03
C ASP A 3 6.31 -16.47 -3.65
N SER A 4 7.15 -15.87 -2.81
CA SER A 4 6.74 -15.27 -1.54
C SER A 4 5.78 -14.15 -1.86
N THR A 5 4.51 -14.52 -1.91
CA THR A 5 3.39 -13.60 -2.04
C THR A 5 3.48 -12.64 -0.87
N PHE A 6 3.40 -11.33 -1.14
CA PHE A 6 3.39 -10.35 -0.07
C PHE A 6 2.23 -10.65 0.89
N PRO A 7 2.44 -10.47 2.21
CA PRO A 7 1.35 -10.56 3.17
C PRO A 7 0.21 -9.63 2.78
N LEU A 8 -1.03 -10.10 2.91
CA LEU A 8 -2.21 -9.39 2.42
C LEU A 8 -2.36 -8.02 3.11
N GLU A 9 -2.07 -7.96 4.40
CA GLU A 9 -2.06 -6.74 5.20
C GLU A 9 -1.06 -5.72 4.67
N LEU A 10 0.10 -6.17 4.18
CA LEU A 10 1.13 -5.29 3.64
C LEU A 10 0.71 -4.71 2.28
N VAL A 11 0.10 -5.53 1.44
CA VAL A 11 -0.50 -5.09 0.17
C VAL A 11 -1.65 -4.11 0.44
N GLN A 12 -2.50 -4.40 1.43
CA GLN A 12 -3.64 -3.56 1.79
C GLN A 12 -3.20 -2.19 2.33
N ALA A 13 -2.21 -2.15 3.21
CA ALA A 13 -1.64 -0.89 3.70
C ALA A 13 -1.04 -0.05 2.57
N GLN A 14 -0.36 -0.68 1.59
CA GLN A 14 0.17 0.05 0.43
C GLN A 14 -0.96 0.60 -0.46
N ARG A 15 -2.09 -0.10 -0.58
CA ARG A 15 -3.28 0.40 -1.30
C ARG A 15 -3.90 1.60 -0.60
N GLU A 16 -4.08 1.52 0.71
CA GLU A 16 -4.58 2.64 1.52
C GLU A 16 -3.65 3.85 1.45
N TRP A 17 -2.33 3.62 1.43
CA TRP A 17 -1.35 4.68 1.25
C TRP A 17 -1.50 5.34 -0.13
N ASN A 18 -1.65 4.55 -1.20
CA ASN A 18 -1.86 5.08 -2.55
C ASN A 18 -3.16 5.90 -2.63
N ALA A 19 -4.27 5.38 -2.09
CA ALA A 19 -5.57 6.06 -2.09
C ALA A 19 -5.53 7.39 -1.31
N ALA A 20 -4.90 7.39 -0.11
CA ALA A 20 -4.74 8.61 0.67
C ALA A 20 -3.84 9.64 -0.03
N TYR A 21 -2.81 9.18 -0.75
CA TYR A 21 -1.94 10.06 -1.54
C TYR A 21 -2.70 10.66 -2.74
N GLU A 22 -3.45 9.84 -3.48
CA GLU A 22 -4.28 10.29 -4.59
C GLU A 22 -5.32 11.31 -4.14
N GLU A 23 -6.00 11.08 -3.00
CA GLU A 23 -6.96 12.03 -2.46
C GLU A 23 -6.27 13.34 -2.04
N LEU A 24 -5.09 13.26 -1.41
CA LEU A 24 -4.32 14.44 -1.00
C LEU A 24 -3.80 15.25 -2.20
N ALA A 25 -3.47 14.57 -3.31
CA ALA A 25 -2.98 15.19 -4.53
C ALA A 25 -4.09 15.91 -5.33
N ARG A 26 -5.37 15.66 -5.02
CA ARG A 26 -6.48 16.36 -5.68
C ARG A 26 -6.53 17.85 -5.27
N PRO A 27 -6.86 18.75 -6.21
CA PRO A 27 -7.11 20.15 -5.87
C PRO A 27 -8.20 20.28 -4.79
N ARG A 28 -7.94 21.10 -3.77
CA ARG A 28 -8.85 21.31 -2.62
C ARG A 28 -9.24 20.02 -1.86
N ALA A 29 -8.31 19.10 -1.67
CA ALA A 29 -8.50 17.92 -0.83
C ALA A 29 -9.14 18.28 0.53
N ARG A 30 -10.38 17.83 0.74
CA ARG A 30 -11.05 17.92 2.04
C ARG A 30 -10.27 17.05 3.02
N ARG A 31 -10.13 17.48 4.27
CA ARG A 31 -9.41 16.72 5.32
C ARG A 31 -7.92 16.48 5.05
N SER A 32 -7.23 17.42 4.40
CA SER A 32 -5.80 17.28 4.08
C SER A 32 -4.88 16.98 5.29
N THR A 33 -5.23 17.44 6.49
CA THR A 33 -4.51 17.09 7.73
C THR A 33 -4.69 15.63 8.12
N GLU A 34 -5.90 15.09 8.00
CA GLU A 34 -6.19 13.68 8.28
C GLU A 34 -5.46 12.78 7.30
N LEU A 35 -5.50 13.11 6.00
CA LEU A 35 -4.79 12.39 4.94
C LEU A 35 -3.28 12.35 5.18
N ARG A 36 -2.66 13.48 5.53
CA ARG A 36 -1.23 13.52 5.88
C ARG A 36 -0.91 12.65 7.10
N ARG A 37 -1.74 12.66 8.14
CA ARG A 37 -1.56 11.80 9.33
C ARG A 37 -1.71 10.32 8.99
N THR A 38 -2.63 9.97 8.10
CA THR A 38 -2.81 8.61 7.60
C THR A 38 -1.59 8.15 6.78
N LEU A 39 -1.08 9.00 5.89
CA LEU A 39 0.14 8.71 5.13
C LEU A 39 1.35 8.47 6.05
N LEU A 40 1.56 9.29 7.07
CA LEU A 40 2.65 9.10 8.03
C LEU A 40 2.51 7.78 8.80
N ARG A 41 1.32 7.47 9.32
CA ARG A 41 1.04 6.21 10.03
C ARG A 41 1.30 4.99 9.14
N LEU A 42 0.76 5.00 7.93
CA LEU A 42 0.95 3.89 6.97
C LEU A 42 2.42 3.77 6.53
N SER A 43 3.13 4.88 6.36
CA SER A 43 4.55 4.86 6.00
C SER A 43 5.42 4.23 7.09
N VAL A 44 5.12 4.55 8.35
CA VAL A 44 5.77 3.93 9.52
C VAL A 44 5.43 2.44 9.56
N TRP A 45 4.15 2.09 9.52
CA TRP A 45 3.69 0.70 9.60
C TRP A 45 4.29 -0.18 8.48
N ILE A 46 4.24 0.28 7.23
CA ILE A 46 4.84 -0.43 6.09
C ILE A 46 6.35 -0.56 6.29
N ARG A 47 7.06 0.48 6.74
CA ARG A 47 8.52 0.41 6.91
C ARG A 47 8.94 -0.57 8.01
N TRP A 48 8.18 -0.69 9.09
CA TRP A 48 8.50 -1.54 10.23
C TRP A 48 7.88 -2.94 10.14
N HIS A 49 7.28 -3.31 9.01
CA HIS A 49 6.62 -4.60 8.86
C HIS A 49 7.62 -5.78 9.02
N PRO A 50 7.30 -6.82 9.82
CA PRO A 50 8.19 -7.96 10.07
C PRO A 50 8.65 -8.68 8.80
N TYR A 51 7.81 -8.68 7.76
CA TYR A 51 8.13 -9.24 6.43
C TYR A 51 9.48 -8.75 5.87
N TRP A 52 9.86 -7.50 6.17
CA TRP A 52 11.11 -6.92 5.70
C TRP A 52 12.34 -7.50 6.41
N ALA A 53 12.20 -7.87 7.68
CA ALA A 53 13.29 -8.51 8.41
C ALA A 53 13.56 -9.93 7.91
N THR A 54 12.54 -10.63 7.41
CA THR A 54 12.63 -12.04 7.02
C THR A 54 12.94 -12.27 5.54
N SER A 55 12.53 -11.34 4.65
CA SER A 55 12.46 -11.62 3.20
C SER A 55 13.54 -10.91 2.36
N GLY A 56 14.59 -10.37 3.00
CA GLY A 56 15.61 -9.59 2.32
C GLY A 56 15.06 -8.26 1.79
N ALA A 57 14.82 -7.30 2.68
CA ALA A 57 14.22 -5.99 2.39
C ALA A 57 15.09 -5.04 1.54
N GLY A 58 15.34 -5.42 0.29
CA GLY A 58 15.96 -4.57 -0.70
C GLY A 58 14.97 -3.55 -1.31
N PRO A 59 15.47 -2.50 -1.97
CA PRO A 59 14.65 -1.55 -2.74
C PRO A 59 13.73 -2.23 -3.76
N ALA A 60 14.18 -3.33 -4.38
CA ALA A 60 13.40 -4.10 -5.35
C ALA A 60 12.12 -4.71 -4.74
N ALA A 61 12.16 -5.16 -3.50
CA ALA A 61 11.00 -5.74 -2.82
C ALA A 61 9.93 -4.66 -2.52
N ARG A 62 10.36 -3.41 -2.27
CA ARG A 62 9.44 -2.27 -2.13
C ARG A 62 8.78 -1.88 -3.46
N VAL A 63 9.50 -2.01 -4.58
CA VAL A 63 8.94 -1.78 -5.92
C VAL A 63 7.88 -2.84 -6.24
N ARG A 64 8.20 -4.12 -6.04
CA ARG A 64 7.26 -5.23 -6.22
C ARG A 64 5.99 -5.10 -5.37
N LEU A 65 6.10 -4.56 -4.14
CA LEU A 65 4.93 -4.28 -3.30
C LEU A 65 4.01 -3.21 -3.92
N ARG A 66 4.59 -2.14 -4.46
CA ARG A 66 3.82 -1.08 -5.13
C ARG A 66 3.12 -1.59 -6.38
N GLU A 67 3.76 -2.48 -7.13
CA GLU A 67 3.17 -3.15 -8.28
C GLU A 67 2.01 -4.07 -7.85
N ALA A 68 2.20 -4.90 -6.82
CA ALA A 68 1.16 -5.77 -6.27
C ALA A 68 -0.07 -4.99 -5.77
N ALA A 69 0.15 -3.82 -5.16
CA ALA A 69 -0.93 -2.93 -4.71
C ALA A 69 -1.73 -2.33 -5.88
N ARG A 70 -1.11 -2.13 -7.06
CA ARG A 70 -1.78 -1.63 -8.27
C ARG A 70 -2.57 -2.74 -8.99
N THR A 71 -2.02 -3.95 -9.06
CA THR A 71 -2.62 -5.05 -9.84
C THR A 71 -3.84 -5.70 -9.18
N ARG A 72 -3.91 -5.78 -7.84
CA ARG A 72 -5.08 -6.36 -7.13
C ARG A 72 -6.36 -5.52 -7.20
N THR A 73 -6.28 -4.31 -7.76
CA THR A 73 -7.44 -3.45 -8.05
C THR A 73 -8.29 -3.99 -9.21
N GLY A 74 -7.79 -4.93 -10.03
CA GLY A 74 -8.52 -5.49 -11.18
C GLY A 74 -9.49 -6.66 -10.91
N ARG A 75 -9.73 -7.09 -9.66
CA ARG A 75 -10.61 -8.25 -9.34
C ARG A 75 -11.69 -7.96 -8.29
N GLN A 76 -12.12 -6.71 -8.15
CA GLN A 76 -13.18 -6.33 -7.21
C GLN A 76 -14.39 -5.62 -7.87
N ASP A 77 -14.58 -5.78 -9.18
CA ASP A 77 -15.73 -5.21 -9.92
C ASP A 77 -16.73 -6.24 -10.45
N VAL A 78 -16.71 -7.49 -9.94
CA VAL A 78 -17.67 -8.53 -10.37
C VAL A 78 -18.21 -9.32 -9.17
N ARG A 79 -18.83 -8.63 -8.21
CA ARG A 79 -19.81 -9.27 -7.30
C ARG A 79 -20.72 -8.25 -6.61
N SER A 80 -21.50 -7.54 -7.43
CA SER A 80 -22.77 -6.94 -7.03
C SER A 80 -23.71 -7.02 -8.24
N ALA A 81 -24.37 -8.16 -8.38
CA ALA A 81 -25.53 -8.39 -9.23
C ALA A 81 -26.48 -9.33 -8.48
#